data_AF-A0A7Z9CSS1-F1
#
_entry.id   AF-A0A7Z9CSS1-F1
#
_cell.length_a   1.000
_cell.length_b   1.000
_cell.length_c   1.000
_cell.angle_alpha   90.00
_cell.angle_beta   90.00
_cell.angle_gamma   90.00
#
_symmetry.space_group_name_H-M   'P 1'
#
loop_
_entity.id
_entity.type
_entity.pdbx_description
1 polymer ?
#
loop_
_entity_poly.entity_id
_entity_poly.type
_entity_poly.pdbx_seq_one_letter_code
_entity_poly.pdbx_strand_id
1 'polypeptide(L)'
;MIKKSVLIFFIALSGCAMSPSEYIDYQKANKFDETKFSTNSSGMQSVKDLREIYKKETGGNLPEQDTSDCRKDNKCYFNRYSDLLHDLMYQRQIDKQKKENEAFAAQKEAECQASKECMDKREIDAASYTLNNVYYSLMARYPYQQADSDAGVRRMCRAAGEAERSGVSLELMKKNISLTEGIGPEMRYQIIQVAEACWTMSKYGVPDGTTQIKSVY
;
A
#
# COMPACT_ATOMS: atom_id res chain seq x y z
N MET A 1 61.70 63.83 18.71
CA MET A 1 61.03 62.69 19.37
C MET A 1 59.80 63.21 20.09
N ILE A 2 58.59 62.74 19.74
CA ILE A 2 57.45 62.52 20.66
C ILE A 2 56.49 61.60 19.87
N LYS A 3 56.39 60.34 20.31
CA LYS A 3 55.48 59.32 19.79
C LYS A 3 54.07 59.65 20.29
N LYS A 4 53.09 59.86 19.39
CA LYS A 4 51.67 59.87 19.77
C LYS A 4 51.12 58.46 19.60
N SER A 5 50.99 57.76 20.71
CA SER A 5 50.41 56.42 20.79
C SER A 5 48.91 56.49 20.48
N VAL A 6 48.49 55.73 19.46
CA VAL A 6 47.08 55.45 19.17
C VAL A 6 46.60 54.41 20.18
N LEU A 7 45.65 54.78 21.04
CA LEU A 7 44.99 53.86 21.97
C LEU A 7 43.72 53.33 21.28
N ILE A 8 43.80 52.14 20.69
CA ILE A 8 42.63 51.41 20.17
C ILE A 8 42.05 50.61 21.33
N PHE A 9 40.87 51.02 21.78
CA PHE A 9 40.10 50.35 22.82
C PHE A 9 39.32 49.19 22.18
N PHE A 10 39.84 47.96 22.24
CA PHE A 10 39.10 46.75 21.87
C PHE A 10 38.19 46.33 23.04
N ILE A 11 36.92 46.71 22.99
CA ILE A 11 35.89 46.12 23.86
C ILE A 11 35.47 44.79 23.22
N ALA A 12 36.05 43.69 23.69
CA ALA A 12 35.54 42.36 23.40
C ALA A 12 34.25 42.14 24.21
N LEU A 13 33.09 42.34 23.58
CA LEU A 13 31.81 41.86 24.10
C LEU A 13 31.75 40.34 23.92
N SER A 14 32.38 39.59 24.82
CA SER A 14 32.08 38.16 24.98
C SER A 14 30.67 38.03 25.56
N GLY A 15 29.66 38.08 24.70
CA GLY A 15 28.30 37.72 25.08
C GLY A 15 28.27 36.24 25.40
N CYS A 16 28.03 35.88 26.66
CA CYS A 16 27.77 34.51 27.07
C CYS A 16 26.54 34.00 26.31
N ALA A 17 26.74 33.20 25.28
CA ALA A 17 25.66 32.44 24.66
C ALA A 17 25.29 31.32 25.62
N MET A 18 24.04 31.29 26.08
CA MET A 18 23.54 30.17 26.89
C MET A 18 23.71 28.85 26.13
N SER A 19 24.00 27.79 26.87
CA SER A 19 24.00 26.41 26.39
C SER A 19 22.57 25.92 26.10
N PRO A 20 22.41 24.83 25.31
CA PRO A 20 21.10 24.24 25.04
C PRO A 20 20.27 23.93 26.29
N SER A 21 20.88 23.38 27.35
CA SER A 21 20.19 23.08 28.61
C SER A 21 19.73 24.36 29.34
N GLU A 22 20.56 25.41 29.33
CA GLU A 22 20.19 26.70 29.93
C GLU A 22 19.01 27.36 29.20
N TYR A 23 18.89 27.16 27.88
CA TYR A 23 17.70 27.61 27.14
C TYR A 23 16.44 26.83 27.54
N ILE A 24 16.53 25.50 27.69
CA ILE A 24 15.40 24.68 28.16
C ILE A 24 14.96 25.11 29.57
N ASP A 25 15.91 25.34 30.48
CA ASP A 25 15.60 25.79 31.84
C ASP A 25 15.01 27.20 31.85
N TYR A 26 15.52 28.10 31.00
CA TYR A 26 14.94 29.42 30.80
C TYR A 26 13.48 29.34 30.34
N GLN A 27 13.16 28.48 29.36
CA GLN A 27 11.80 28.32 28.83
C GLN A 27 10.82 27.84 29.91
N LYS A 28 11.25 26.88 30.74
CA LYS A 28 10.47 26.40 31.90
C LYS A 28 10.27 27.49 32.94
N ALA A 29 11.34 28.19 33.34
CA ALA A 29 11.29 29.26 34.33
C ALA A 29 10.40 30.43 33.89
N ASN A 30 10.33 30.69 32.57
CA ASN A 30 9.51 31.75 31.98
C ASN A 30 8.14 31.25 31.49
N LYS A 31 7.71 30.04 31.88
CA LYS A 31 6.35 29.51 31.63
C LYS A 31 5.94 29.54 30.16
N PHE A 32 6.83 29.15 29.26
CA PHE A 32 6.52 29.11 27.83
C PHE A 32 5.31 28.20 27.53
N ASP A 33 5.13 27.14 28.32
CA ASP A 33 3.98 26.24 28.25
C ASP A 33 2.62 26.91 28.46
N GLU A 34 2.57 28.02 29.22
CA GLU A 34 1.33 28.75 29.54
C GLU A 34 1.10 29.94 28.58
N THR A 35 2.08 30.28 27.74
CA THR A 35 1.99 31.43 26.83
C THR A 35 1.01 31.12 25.70
N LYS A 36 0.06 32.02 25.46
CA LYS A 36 -0.99 31.84 24.46
C LYS A 36 -0.69 32.54 23.14
N PHE A 37 -0.94 31.84 22.04
CA PHE A 37 -0.79 32.32 20.67
C PHE A 37 -2.09 32.11 19.90
N SER A 38 -2.34 33.00 18.93
CA SER A 38 -3.50 32.85 18.03
C SER A 38 -3.26 31.69 17.08
N THR A 39 -4.27 30.83 16.91
CA THR A 39 -4.22 29.67 16.02
C THR A 39 -5.28 29.72 14.94
N ASN A 40 -5.06 28.96 13.87
CA ASN A 40 -5.94 28.87 12.70
C ASN A 40 -7.33 28.29 13.02
N SER A 41 -7.48 27.62 14.16
CA SER A 41 -8.74 27.04 14.65
C SER A 41 -9.61 28.04 15.43
N SER A 42 -9.40 29.35 15.23
CA SER A 42 -10.10 30.46 15.88
C SER A 42 -10.07 30.36 17.41
N GLY A 43 -8.90 30.60 17.99
CA GLY A 43 -8.70 30.64 19.44
C GLY A 43 -7.29 31.07 19.81
N MET A 44 -7.07 31.29 21.11
CA MET A 44 -5.75 31.49 21.72
C MET A 44 -5.37 30.20 22.44
N GLN A 45 -4.30 29.54 22.01
CA GLN A 45 -3.83 28.27 22.56
C GLN A 45 -2.40 28.38 23.08
N SER A 46 -2.10 27.63 24.14
CA SER A 46 -0.78 27.43 24.73
C SER A 46 -0.32 25.98 24.54
N VAL A 47 0.95 25.68 24.79
CA VAL A 47 1.44 24.28 24.70
C VAL A 47 0.73 23.39 25.74
N LYS A 48 0.36 23.94 26.91
CA LYS A 48 -0.49 23.24 27.87
C LYS A 48 -1.84 22.83 27.25
N ASP A 49 -2.49 23.73 26.51
CA ASP A 49 -3.74 23.43 25.82
C ASP A 49 -3.53 22.33 24.74
N LEU A 50 -2.40 22.38 24.01
CA LEU A 50 -2.05 21.34 23.01
C LEU A 50 -1.87 19.96 23.64
N ARG A 51 -1.19 19.89 24.79
CA ARG A 51 -1.02 18.64 25.56
C ARG A 51 -2.37 18.08 26.02
N GLU A 52 -3.29 18.93 26.48
CA GLU A 52 -4.64 18.54 26.88
C GLU A 52 -5.47 18.02 25.70
N ILE A 53 -5.40 18.68 24.54
CA ILE A 53 -6.04 18.23 23.30
C ILE A 53 -5.53 16.84 22.92
N TYR A 54 -4.21 16.65 22.85
CA TYR A 54 -3.64 15.35 22.50
C TYR A 54 -4.07 14.25 23.48
N LYS A 55 -4.06 14.54 24.78
CA LYS A 55 -4.48 13.60 25.81
C LYS A 55 -5.95 13.23 25.73
N LYS A 56 -6.82 14.18 25.43
CA LYS A 56 -8.25 13.93 25.23
C LYS A 56 -8.49 13.01 24.03
N GLU A 57 -7.79 13.24 22.92
CA GLU A 57 -7.98 12.51 21.66
C GLU A 57 -7.30 11.13 21.64
N THR A 58 -6.18 10.97 22.37
CA THR A 58 -5.35 9.75 22.30
C THR A 58 -5.29 8.96 23.60
N GLY A 59 -5.60 9.56 24.74
CA GLY A 59 -5.33 9.02 26.08
C GLY A 59 -3.86 9.11 26.52
N GLY A 60 -2.94 9.50 25.62
CA GLY A 60 -1.50 9.60 25.87
C GLY A 60 -1.02 11.03 26.13
N ASN A 61 0.23 11.18 26.55
CA ASN A 61 0.86 12.50 26.68
C ASN A 61 1.49 12.92 25.34
N LEU A 62 1.39 14.21 25.00
CA LEU A 62 2.09 14.77 23.85
C LEU A 62 3.61 14.60 24.08
N PRO A 63 4.37 14.03 23.14
CA PRO A 63 5.80 13.82 23.32
C PRO A 63 6.55 15.11 23.58
N GLU A 64 7.54 15.07 24.49
CA GLU A 64 8.42 16.20 24.70
C GLU A 64 9.29 16.46 23.46
N GLN A 65 9.66 17.73 23.24
CA GLN A 65 10.45 18.17 22.10
C GLN A 65 11.74 18.82 22.58
N ASP A 66 12.84 18.60 21.85
CA ASP A 66 14.01 19.45 21.99
C ASP A 66 13.69 20.81 21.36
N THR A 67 13.60 21.82 22.22
CA THR A 67 13.27 23.21 21.87
C THR A 67 14.43 24.16 22.18
N SER A 68 15.63 23.62 22.43
CA SER A 68 16.81 24.42 22.74
C SER A 68 17.18 25.39 21.63
N ASP A 69 16.88 25.03 20.38
CA ASP A 69 17.08 25.86 19.20
C ASP A 69 16.13 27.07 19.12
N CYS A 70 14.95 26.99 19.76
CA CYS A 70 14.03 28.12 19.91
C CYS A 70 14.53 29.17 20.90
N ARG A 71 15.53 28.87 21.73
CA ARG A 71 16.16 29.83 22.66
C ARG A 71 15.12 30.55 23.53
N LYS A 72 15.01 31.88 23.42
CA LYS A 72 14.04 32.73 24.15
C LYS A 72 12.79 33.06 23.31
N ASP A 73 12.63 32.49 22.13
CA ASP A 73 11.48 32.72 21.26
C ASP A 73 10.33 31.79 21.66
N ASN A 74 9.36 32.36 22.38
CA ASN A 74 8.17 31.65 22.84
C ASN A 74 7.23 31.24 21.69
N LYS A 75 7.24 31.96 20.56
CA LYS A 75 6.45 31.62 19.38
C LYS A 75 7.07 30.42 18.66
N CYS A 76 8.39 30.37 18.53
CA CYS A 76 9.11 29.18 18.04
C CYS A 76 8.79 27.96 18.91
N TYR A 77 8.86 28.12 20.24
CA TYR A 77 8.54 27.05 21.19
C TYR A 77 7.12 26.51 20.99
N PHE A 78 6.12 27.41 20.93
CA PHE A 78 4.74 27.03 20.70
C PHE A 78 4.55 26.33 19.35
N ASN A 79 5.10 26.89 18.27
CA ASN A 79 4.98 26.33 16.93
C ASN A 79 5.55 24.90 16.86
N ARG A 80 6.65 24.61 17.55
CA ARG A 80 7.22 23.24 17.60
C ARG A 80 6.19 22.21 18.08
N TYR A 81 5.48 22.51 19.17
CA TYR A 81 4.47 21.61 19.71
C TYR A 81 3.18 21.63 18.89
N SER A 82 2.83 22.77 18.29
CA SER A 82 1.67 22.88 17.39
C SER A 82 1.85 22.02 16.15
N ASP A 83 3.02 22.08 15.51
CA ASP A 83 3.36 21.29 14.33
C ASP A 83 3.40 19.80 14.67
N LEU A 84 4.03 19.42 15.79
CA LEU A 84 4.00 18.05 16.28
C LEU A 84 2.57 17.54 16.50
N LEU A 85 1.72 18.33 17.16
CA LEU A 85 0.32 17.94 17.38
C LEU A 85 -0.39 17.72 16.04
N HIS A 86 -0.21 18.64 15.09
CA HIS A 86 -0.81 18.53 13.76
C HIS A 86 -0.37 17.24 13.07
N ASP A 87 0.93 16.96 13.02
CA ASP A 87 1.49 15.78 12.39
C ASP A 87 0.97 14.48 13.04
N LEU A 88 0.98 14.42 14.37
CA LEU A 88 0.49 13.24 15.10
C LEU A 88 -1.01 13.01 14.90
N MET A 89 -1.81 14.08 14.88
CA MET A 89 -3.26 13.97 14.63
C MET A 89 -3.54 13.55 13.19
N TYR A 90 -2.79 14.08 12.23
CA TYR A 90 -2.90 13.70 10.83
C TYR A 90 -2.53 12.23 10.60
N GLN A 91 -1.40 11.77 11.15
CA GLN A 91 -1.00 10.36 11.07
C GLN A 91 -2.04 9.44 11.73
N ARG A 92 -2.60 9.83 12.88
CA ARG A 92 -3.67 9.05 13.53
C ARG A 92 -4.92 8.92 12.64
N GLN A 93 -5.30 9.96 11.91
CA GLN A 93 -6.41 9.89 10.97
C GLN A 93 -6.13 8.91 9.83
N ILE A 94 -4.92 8.95 9.27
CA ILE A 94 -4.47 7.99 8.26
C ILE A 94 -4.52 6.55 8.81
N ASP A 95 -3.96 6.33 9.99
CA ASP A 95 -3.94 5.01 10.63
C ASP A 95 -5.35 4.49 10.93
N LYS A 96 -6.25 5.38 11.38
CA LYS A 96 -7.65 5.04 11.61
C LYS A 96 -8.33 4.63 10.30
N GLN A 97 -8.18 5.43 9.24
CA GLN A 97 -8.74 5.12 7.93
C GLN A 97 -8.17 3.81 7.36
N LYS A 98 -6.86 3.58 7.54
CA LYS A 98 -6.22 2.33 7.13
C LYS A 98 -6.82 1.13 7.85
N LYS A 99 -6.97 1.20 9.18
CA LYS A 99 -7.61 0.12 9.96
C LYS A 99 -9.06 -0.13 9.58
N GLU A 100 -9.83 0.93 9.34
CA GLU A 100 -11.22 0.82 8.88
C GLU A 100 -11.29 0.16 7.49
N ASN A 101 -10.41 0.53 6.58
CA ASN A 101 -10.31 -0.08 5.25
C ASN A 101 -9.86 -1.55 5.32
N GLU A 102 -8.88 -1.87 6.16
CA GLU A 102 -8.42 -3.25 6.40
C GLU A 102 -9.53 -4.12 6.99
N ALA A 103 -10.26 -3.60 7.99
CA ALA A 103 -11.40 -4.29 8.58
C ALA A 103 -12.54 -4.51 7.58
N PHE A 104 -12.85 -3.49 6.77
CA PHE A 104 -13.85 -3.59 5.71
C PHE A 104 -13.44 -4.61 4.63
N ALA A 105 -12.18 -4.60 4.20
CA ALA A 105 -11.65 -5.58 3.26
C ALA A 105 -11.70 -7.01 3.83
N ALA A 106 -11.32 -7.19 5.10
CA ALA A 106 -11.41 -8.49 5.77
C ALA A 106 -12.85 -8.98 5.87
N GLN A 107 -13.80 -8.09 6.17
CA GLN A 107 -15.23 -8.42 6.18
C GLN A 107 -15.70 -8.83 4.77
N LYS A 108 -15.34 -8.08 3.73
CA LYS A 108 -15.69 -8.42 2.34
C LYS A 108 -15.10 -9.74 1.89
N GLU A 109 -13.88 -10.05 2.29
CA GLU A 109 -13.26 -11.36 2.01
C GLU A 109 -13.99 -12.48 2.76
N ALA A 110 -14.35 -12.29 4.03
CA ALA A 110 -15.14 -13.27 4.78
C ALA A 110 -16.53 -13.51 4.17
N GLU A 111 -17.20 -12.43 3.73
CA GLU A 111 -18.47 -12.51 2.98
C GLU A 111 -18.29 -13.29 1.66
N CYS A 112 -17.18 -13.06 0.94
CA CYS A 112 -16.87 -13.80 -0.27
C CYS A 112 -16.63 -15.29 0.01
N GLN A 113 -15.84 -15.63 1.03
CA GLN A 113 -15.55 -17.01 1.40
C GLN A 113 -16.79 -17.79 1.82
N ALA A 114 -17.76 -17.12 2.45
CA ALA A 114 -19.05 -17.72 2.80
C ALA A 114 -20.01 -17.85 1.61
N SER A 115 -19.78 -17.12 0.52
CA SER A 115 -20.61 -17.13 -0.68
C SER A 115 -20.07 -18.07 -1.73
N LYS A 116 -20.84 -19.12 -2.06
CA LYS A 116 -20.52 -20.01 -3.18
C LYS A 116 -20.34 -19.23 -4.49
N GLU A 117 -21.23 -18.28 -4.79
CA GLU A 117 -21.16 -17.48 -6.01
C GLU A 117 -19.85 -16.68 -6.10
N CYS A 118 -19.41 -16.07 -5.00
CA CYS A 118 -18.17 -15.30 -4.99
C CYS A 118 -16.94 -16.19 -5.15
N MET A 119 -16.93 -17.35 -4.47
CA MET A 119 -15.89 -18.35 -4.60
C MET A 119 -15.81 -18.92 -6.01
N ASP A 120 -16.95 -19.29 -6.60
CA ASP A 120 -17.04 -19.80 -7.97
C ASP A 120 -16.52 -18.74 -8.96
N LYS A 121 -16.92 -17.47 -8.79
CA LYS A 121 -16.40 -16.35 -9.58
C LYS A 121 -14.89 -16.20 -9.44
N ARG A 122 -14.34 -16.33 -8.23
CA ARG A 122 -12.89 -16.22 -7.99
C ARG A 122 -12.11 -17.30 -8.74
N GLU A 123 -12.60 -18.53 -8.72
CA GLU A 123 -12.01 -19.64 -9.47
C GLU A 123 -12.10 -19.42 -10.98
N ILE A 124 -13.24 -18.91 -11.48
CA ILE A 124 -13.41 -18.52 -12.89
C ILE A 124 -12.42 -17.42 -13.28
N ASP A 125 -12.29 -16.37 -12.48
CA ASP A 125 -11.43 -15.23 -12.78
C ASP A 125 -9.93 -15.66 -12.78
N ALA A 126 -9.53 -16.53 -11.85
CA ALA A 126 -8.18 -17.09 -11.79
C ALA A 126 -7.87 -18.02 -12.99
N ALA A 127 -8.80 -18.89 -13.35
CA ALA A 127 -8.67 -19.76 -14.51
C ALA A 127 -8.66 -18.95 -15.82
N SER A 128 -9.50 -17.92 -15.93
CA SER A 128 -9.55 -17.00 -17.08
C SER A 128 -8.23 -16.25 -17.25
N TYR A 129 -7.64 -15.77 -16.15
CA TYR A 129 -6.32 -15.12 -16.17
C TYR A 129 -5.24 -16.08 -16.71
N THR A 130 -5.21 -17.31 -16.22
CA THR A 130 -4.26 -18.34 -16.67
C THR A 130 -4.44 -18.64 -18.16
N LEU A 131 -5.68 -18.86 -18.61
CA LEU A 131 -5.98 -19.09 -20.03
C LEU A 131 -5.46 -17.96 -20.91
N ASN A 132 -5.74 -16.72 -20.54
CA ASN A 132 -5.35 -15.56 -21.35
C ASN A 132 -3.83 -15.37 -21.38
N ASN A 133 -3.12 -15.59 -20.27
CA ASN A 133 -1.65 -15.52 -20.27
C ASN A 133 -1.02 -16.54 -21.20
N VAL A 134 -1.50 -17.78 -21.18
CA VAL A 134 -1.00 -18.84 -22.08
C VAL A 134 -1.37 -18.52 -23.53
N TYR A 135 -2.61 -18.08 -23.77
CA TYR A 135 -3.06 -17.66 -25.09
C TYR A 135 -2.17 -16.56 -25.68
N TYR A 136 -1.92 -15.49 -24.94
CA TYR A 136 -1.05 -14.40 -25.38
C TYR A 136 0.39 -14.86 -25.61
N SER A 137 0.92 -15.71 -24.72
CA SER A 137 2.26 -16.29 -24.90
C SER A 137 2.37 -17.09 -26.20
N LEU A 138 1.34 -17.90 -26.53
CA LEU A 138 1.28 -18.66 -27.77
C LEU A 138 1.19 -17.75 -29.00
N MET A 139 0.33 -16.72 -28.96
CA MET A 139 0.20 -15.76 -30.07
C MET A 139 1.50 -15.01 -30.34
N ALA A 140 2.22 -14.63 -29.28
CA ALA A 140 3.49 -13.92 -29.40
C ALA A 140 4.63 -14.83 -29.91
N ARG A 141 4.64 -16.10 -29.51
CA ARG A 141 5.68 -17.05 -29.92
C ARG A 141 5.52 -17.53 -31.37
N TYR A 142 4.29 -17.69 -31.84
CA TYR A 142 4.00 -18.23 -33.18
C TYR A 142 3.29 -17.19 -34.07
N PRO A 143 3.94 -16.05 -34.38
CA PRO A 143 3.29 -14.94 -35.09
C PRO A 143 2.77 -15.30 -36.49
N TYR A 144 3.42 -16.25 -37.17
CA TYR A 144 2.99 -16.73 -38.50
C TYR A 144 1.95 -17.85 -38.46
N GLN A 145 1.65 -18.38 -37.28
CA GLN A 145 0.70 -19.47 -37.05
C GLN A 145 -0.33 -19.09 -35.96
N GLN A 146 -0.63 -17.79 -35.82
CA GLN A 146 -1.56 -17.33 -34.79
C GLN A 146 -2.97 -17.89 -35.00
N ALA A 147 -3.42 -18.02 -36.26
CA ALA A 147 -4.72 -18.63 -36.57
C ALA A 147 -4.78 -20.10 -36.13
N ASP A 148 -3.74 -20.89 -36.43
CA ASP A 148 -3.64 -22.28 -36.02
C ASP A 148 -3.55 -22.43 -34.49
N SER A 149 -2.78 -21.55 -33.85
CA SER A 149 -2.63 -21.51 -32.40
C SER A 149 -3.93 -21.11 -31.71
N ASP A 150 -4.67 -20.12 -32.22
CA ASP A 150 -5.97 -19.69 -31.69
C ASP A 150 -6.99 -20.82 -31.79
N ALA A 151 -7.08 -21.45 -32.97
CA ALA A 151 -7.94 -22.61 -33.20
C ALA A 151 -7.57 -23.78 -32.27
N GLY A 152 -6.28 -24.03 -32.06
CA GLY A 152 -5.76 -25.07 -31.16
C GLY A 152 -6.16 -24.82 -29.71
N VAL A 153 -5.95 -23.60 -29.20
CA VAL A 153 -6.34 -23.20 -27.84
C VAL A 153 -7.85 -23.34 -27.66
N ARG A 154 -8.65 -22.82 -28.59
CA ARG A 154 -10.13 -22.89 -28.51
C ARG A 154 -10.62 -24.32 -28.54
N ARG A 155 -10.07 -25.17 -29.42
CA ARG A 155 -10.43 -26.59 -29.50
C ARG A 155 -10.13 -27.31 -28.20
N MET A 156 -8.91 -27.14 -27.66
CA MET A 156 -8.51 -27.75 -26.40
C MET A 156 -9.41 -27.29 -25.25
N CYS A 157 -9.69 -25.99 -25.19
CA CYS A 157 -10.54 -25.40 -24.16
C CYS A 157 -11.97 -25.98 -24.18
N ARG A 158 -12.60 -26.08 -25.35
CA ARG A 158 -13.93 -26.70 -25.49
C ARG A 158 -13.92 -28.16 -25.07
N ALA A 159 -12.94 -28.93 -25.55
CA ALA A 159 -12.81 -30.35 -25.22
C ALA A 159 -12.60 -30.57 -23.71
N ALA A 160 -11.83 -29.70 -23.05
CA ALA A 160 -11.60 -29.78 -21.61
C ALA A 160 -12.87 -29.46 -20.80
N GLY A 161 -13.65 -28.45 -21.23
CA GLY A 161 -14.94 -28.16 -20.62
C GLY A 161 -15.96 -29.28 -20.82
N GLU A 162 -16.02 -29.87 -22.02
CA GLU A 162 -16.86 -31.05 -22.29
C GLU A 162 -16.45 -32.26 -21.44
N ALA A 163 -15.14 -32.49 -21.27
CA ALA A 163 -14.62 -33.56 -20.43
C ALA A 163 -15.05 -33.40 -18.97
N GLU A 164 -14.97 -32.18 -18.42
CA GLU A 164 -15.46 -31.87 -17.07
C GLU A 164 -16.94 -32.22 -16.90
N ARG A 165 -17.80 -31.73 -17.80
CA ARG A 165 -19.24 -32.00 -17.76
C ARG A 165 -19.59 -33.47 -17.98
N SER A 166 -18.70 -34.21 -18.62
CA SER A 166 -18.81 -35.66 -18.82
C SER A 166 -18.28 -36.47 -17.63
N GLY A 167 -17.87 -35.82 -16.55
CA GLY A 167 -17.39 -36.47 -15.32
C GLY A 167 -15.93 -36.93 -15.37
N VAL A 168 -15.14 -36.49 -16.36
CA VAL A 168 -13.70 -36.78 -16.42
C VAL A 168 -12.99 -35.93 -15.37
N SER A 169 -12.23 -36.57 -14.48
CA SER A 169 -11.44 -35.86 -13.48
C SER A 169 -10.31 -35.05 -14.13
N LEU A 170 -9.98 -33.91 -13.51
CA LEU A 170 -8.87 -33.06 -13.95
C LEU A 170 -7.56 -33.85 -14.12
N GLU A 171 -7.23 -34.70 -13.15
CA GLU A 171 -6.03 -35.53 -13.19
C GLU A 171 -6.02 -36.53 -14.35
N LEU A 172 -7.16 -37.15 -14.64
CA LEU A 172 -7.26 -38.06 -15.78
C LEU A 172 -7.10 -37.32 -17.11
N MET A 173 -7.71 -36.14 -17.24
CA MET A 173 -7.54 -35.29 -18.42
C MET A 173 -6.06 -34.89 -18.60
N LYS A 174 -5.40 -34.41 -17.54
CA LYS A 174 -3.98 -34.02 -17.56
C LYS A 174 -3.08 -35.20 -17.92
N LYS A 175 -3.37 -36.39 -17.39
CA LYS A 175 -2.66 -37.63 -17.73
C LYS A 175 -2.83 -38.00 -19.21
N ASN A 176 -4.04 -37.91 -19.75
CA ASN A 176 -4.31 -38.23 -21.16
C ASN A 176 -3.57 -37.28 -22.10
N ILE A 177 -3.56 -35.98 -21.80
CA ILE A 177 -2.75 -35.00 -22.55
C ILE A 177 -1.26 -35.35 -22.42
N SER A 178 -0.80 -35.73 -21.23
CA SER A 178 0.60 -36.09 -20.98
C SER A 178 1.08 -37.35 -21.70
N LEU A 179 0.16 -38.25 -22.06
CA LEU A 179 0.46 -39.48 -22.80
C LEU A 179 0.28 -39.33 -24.31
N THR A 180 -0.22 -38.18 -24.78
CA THR A 180 -0.44 -37.95 -26.22
C THR A 180 0.90 -37.85 -26.95
N GLU A 181 1.09 -38.68 -27.98
CA GLU A 181 2.28 -38.68 -28.83
C GLU A 181 2.34 -37.46 -29.75
N GLY A 182 3.53 -37.12 -30.24
CA GLY A 182 3.72 -36.01 -31.19
C GLY A 182 3.69 -34.59 -30.60
N ILE A 183 3.46 -34.43 -29.29
CA ILE A 183 3.48 -33.13 -28.61
C ILE A 183 4.81 -32.95 -27.87
N GLY A 184 5.56 -31.90 -28.23
CA GLY A 184 6.80 -31.52 -27.55
C GLY A 184 6.58 -31.11 -26.09
N PRO A 185 7.58 -31.23 -25.19
CA PRO A 185 7.41 -30.99 -23.74
C PRO A 185 6.84 -29.62 -23.38
N GLU A 186 7.33 -28.56 -24.03
CA GLU A 186 6.89 -27.20 -23.77
C GLU A 186 5.43 -26.96 -24.21
N MET A 187 5.11 -27.36 -25.44
CA MET A 187 3.76 -27.26 -25.97
C MET A 187 2.77 -28.08 -25.13
N ARG A 188 3.20 -29.27 -24.65
CA ARG A 188 2.42 -30.11 -23.74
C ARG A 188 2.05 -29.39 -22.45
N TYR A 189 3.01 -28.69 -21.84
CA TYR A 189 2.76 -27.90 -20.64
C TYR A 189 1.72 -26.80 -20.89
N GLN A 190 1.85 -26.05 -21.98
CA GLN A 190 0.89 -25.00 -22.34
C GLN A 190 -0.51 -25.55 -22.64
N ILE A 191 -0.60 -26.69 -23.33
CA ILE A 191 -1.86 -27.39 -23.60
C ILE A 191 -2.53 -27.82 -22.29
N ILE A 192 -1.76 -28.38 -21.34
CA ILE A 192 -2.26 -28.76 -20.02
C ILE A 192 -2.83 -27.54 -19.29
N GLN A 193 -2.13 -26.39 -19.32
CA GLN A 193 -2.62 -25.17 -18.67
C GLN A 193 -3.92 -24.64 -19.29
N VAL A 194 -4.02 -24.65 -20.63
CA VAL A 194 -5.27 -24.28 -21.33
C VAL A 194 -6.40 -25.22 -20.93
N ALA A 195 -6.14 -26.53 -20.96
CA ALA A 195 -7.14 -27.55 -20.62
C ALA A 195 -7.59 -27.42 -19.15
N GLU A 196 -6.66 -27.27 -18.22
CA GLU A 196 -6.93 -27.11 -16.79
C GLU A 196 -7.75 -25.86 -16.49
N ALA A 197 -7.41 -24.72 -17.13
CA ALA A 197 -8.19 -23.50 -16.99
C ALA A 197 -9.63 -23.70 -17.47
N CYS A 198 -9.83 -24.29 -18.65
CA CYS A 198 -11.17 -24.45 -19.22
C CYS A 198 -12.00 -25.56 -18.54
N TRP A 199 -11.34 -26.61 -18.05
CA TRP A 199 -11.97 -27.61 -17.18
C TRP A 199 -12.45 -26.95 -15.89
N THR A 200 -11.59 -26.16 -15.24
CA THR A 200 -11.94 -25.43 -14.00
C THR A 200 -13.11 -24.46 -14.24
N MET A 201 -13.07 -23.67 -15.30
CA MET A 201 -14.17 -22.77 -15.65
C MET A 201 -15.49 -23.52 -15.87
N SER A 202 -15.47 -24.68 -16.52
CA SER A 202 -16.66 -25.52 -16.69
C SER A 202 -17.22 -25.99 -15.36
N LYS A 203 -16.36 -26.49 -14.47
CA LYS A 203 -16.75 -26.92 -13.11
C LYS A 203 -17.46 -25.83 -12.31
N TYR A 204 -17.05 -24.57 -12.50
CA TYR A 204 -17.60 -23.42 -11.79
C TYR A 204 -18.70 -22.70 -12.56
N GLY A 205 -19.21 -23.26 -13.66
CA GLY A 205 -20.44 -22.80 -14.30
C GLY A 205 -20.26 -21.99 -15.60
N VAL A 206 -19.08 -22.04 -16.23
CA VAL A 206 -18.84 -21.47 -17.57
C VAL A 206 -18.76 -22.61 -18.60
N PRO A 207 -19.85 -22.93 -19.32
CA PRO A 207 -19.88 -24.10 -20.20
C PRO A 207 -18.90 -24.03 -21.38
N ASP A 208 -18.65 -22.83 -21.90
CA ASP A 208 -17.66 -22.60 -22.94
C ASP A 208 -16.62 -21.59 -22.45
N GLY A 209 -15.50 -22.13 -21.93
CA GLY A 209 -14.36 -21.33 -21.49
C GLY A 209 -13.74 -20.47 -22.59
N THR A 210 -13.99 -20.75 -23.87
CA THR A 210 -13.46 -19.92 -24.97
C THR A 210 -14.07 -18.53 -25.02
N THR A 211 -15.22 -18.33 -24.36
CA THR A 211 -15.85 -17.01 -24.17
C THR A 211 -15.01 -16.08 -23.28
N GLN A 212 -14.08 -16.62 -22.49
CA GLN A 212 -13.19 -15.86 -21.62
C GLN A 212 -11.87 -15.48 -22.31
N ILE A 213 -11.63 -15.93 -23.54
CA ILE A 213 -10.44 -15.56 -24.32
C ILE A 213 -10.61 -14.13 -24.83
N LYS A 214 -9.73 -13.25 -24.36
CA LYS A 214 -9.60 -11.88 -24.85
C LYS A 214 -8.67 -11.92 -26.06
N SER A 215 -9.26 -11.93 -27.25
CA SER A 215 -8.51 -12.00 -28.50
C SER A 215 -7.63 -10.75 -28.67
N VAL A 216 -6.46 -10.90 -29.30
CA VAL A 216 -5.53 -9.78 -29.58
C VAL A 216 -5.91 -9.01 -30.86
N TYR A 217 -6.99 -9.41 -31.53
CA TYR A 217 -7.48 -8.84 -32.80
C TYR A 217 -8.57 -7.80 -32.57
#